data_AF-A0A7S2GCF7-F1
#
_entry.id   AF-A0A7S2GCF7-F1
#
_cell.length_a   1.000
_cell.length_b   1.000
_cell.length_c   1.000
_cell.angle_alpha   90.00
_cell.angle_beta   90.00
_cell.angle_gamma   90.00
#
_symmetry.space_group_name_H-M   'P 1'
#
loop_
_entity.id
_entity.type
_entity.pdbx_description
1 polymer ?
#
loop_
_entity_poly.entity_id
_entity_poly.type
_entity_poly.pdbx_seq_one_letter_code
_entity_poly.pdbx_strand_id
1 'polypeptide(L)'
;EPHDVLYIPRGFLHEAATGEDEPSLHITVTIPTSDYCWGVQLMKHLTMRVHHRELPASLHPLCGASLSASGKGGSQALDGKELDAQIQELVRVWLSELSVDGVLEAFEHRMARTNEGQARIFAQIMGQEMRPAVTESCRVRLMYGVSCWCEPDSDLAIFSRTEGGQRLEMPITRSSSSLIRSLTSRPQWVTDLPCSDSFQRICLLQVLLQQGVVQLFLVGPDERLLD
;
A
#
# COMPACT_ATOMS: atom_id res chain seq x y z
N GLU A 1 8.40 -20.46 14.75
CA GLU A 1 7.84 -21.50 13.86
C GLU A 1 6.61 -21.01 13.11
N PRO A 2 6.23 -21.65 11.99
CA PRO A 2 4.95 -21.41 11.34
C PRO A 2 3.79 -21.46 12.34
N HIS A 3 2.85 -20.53 12.21
CA HIS A 3 1.70 -20.32 13.11
C HIS A 3 2.00 -19.69 14.48
N ASP A 4 3.26 -19.47 14.84
CA ASP A 4 3.58 -18.70 16.05
C ASP A 4 3.15 -17.25 15.90
N VAL A 5 2.68 -16.67 17.01
CA VAL A 5 2.24 -15.28 17.07
C VAL A 5 3.10 -14.51 18.06
N LEU A 6 3.77 -13.47 17.56
CA LEU A 6 4.51 -12.53 18.38
C LEU A 6 3.76 -11.19 18.45
N TYR A 7 3.35 -10.81 19.67
CA TYR A 7 2.79 -9.48 19.93
C TYR A 7 3.91 -8.52 20.36
N ILE A 8 4.03 -7.41 19.64
CA ILE A 8 5.01 -6.35 19.94
C ILE A 8 4.27 -5.05 20.23
N PRO A 9 4.31 -4.52 21.45
CA PRO A 9 3.73 -3.22 21.77
C PRO A 9 4.43 -2.10 21.00
N ARG A 10 3.69 -1.01 20.72
CA ARG A 10 4.28 0.20 20.11
C ARG A 10 5.43 0.73 20.97
N GLY A 11 6.52 1.12 20.31
CA GLY A 11 7.71 1.71 20.95
C GLY A 11 8.84 0.72 21.20
N PHE A 12 8.62 -0.58 20.95
CA PHE A 12 9.67 -1.58 21.04
C PHE A 12 10.42 -1.69 19.72
N LEU A 13 11.72 -1.41 19.77
CA LEU A 13 12.63 -1.72 18.68
C LEU A 13 12.74 -3.24 18.54
N HIS A 14 12.63 -3.72 17.31
CA HIS A 14 12.75 -5.13 16.99
C HIS A 14 13.41 -5.30 15.63
N GLU A 15 14.10 -6.43 15.48
CA GLU A 15 14.79 -6.85 14.27
C GLU A 15 14.46 -8.33 14.05
N ALA A 16 14.37 -8.73 12.79
CA ALA A 16 14.20 -10.12 12.40
C ALA A 16 15.21 -10.45 11.29
N ALA A 17 15.85 -11.60 11.40
CA ALA A 17 16.76 -12.15 10.40
C ALA A 17 16.38 -13.60 10.13
N THR A 18 16.57 -14.04 8.90
CA THR A 18 16.47 -15.46 8.52
C THR A 18 17.83 -16.12 8.68
N GLY A 19 17.85 -17.41 9.02
CA GLY A 19 19.07 -18.21 8.95
C GLY A 19 19.52 -18.45 7.49
N GLU A 20 20.65 -19.14 7.31
CA GLU A 20 21.18 -19.46 5.98
C GLU A 20 20.35 -20.52 5.24
N ASP A 21 19.69 -21.42 5.98
CA ASP A 21 19.12 -22.64 5.41
C ASP A 21 17.61 -22.55 5.09
N GLU A 22 16.89 -21.57 5.65
CA GLU A 22 15.42 -21.50 5.51
C GLU A 22 14.90 -20.06 5.33
N PRO A 23 14.10 -19.80 4.26
CA PRO A 23 13.41 -18.53 4.10
C PRO A 23 12.24 -18.41 5.09
N SER A 24 11.93 -17.17 5.51
CA SER A 24 10.80 -16.89 6.40
C SER A 24 9.74 -16.02 5.72
N LEU A 25 8.47 -16.39 5.91
CA LEU A 25 7.31 -15.57 5.58
C LEU A 25 6.50 -15.35 6.86
N HIS A 26 6.24 -14.09 7.19
CA HIS A 26 5.36 -13.71 8.30
C HIS A 26 4.39 -12.61 7.86
N ILE A 27 3.25 -12.53 8.54
CA ILE A 27 2.23 -11.52 8.30
C ILE A 27 2.14 -10.63 9.54
N THR A 28 2.46 -9.35 9.39
CA THR A 28 2.31 -8.37 10.45
C THR A 28 0.92 -7.74 10.36
N VAL A 29 0.09 -7.95 11.39
CA VAL A 29 -1.17 -7.23 11.56
C VAL A 29 -0.91 -6.04 12.47
N THR A 30 -0.99 -4.82 11.92
CA THR A 30 -0.79 -3.58 12.68
C THR A 30 -2.12 -2.94 13.04
N ILE A 31 -2.25 -2.55 14.31
CA ILE A 31 -3.34 -1.69 14.78
C ILE A 31 -2.75 -0.30 14.96
N PRO A 32 -3.30 0.76 14.32
CA PRO A 32 -2.76 2.12 14.41
C PRO A 32 -3.12 2.78 15.76
N THR A 33 -2.69 2.15 16.85
CA THR A 33 -2.97 2.57 18.24
C THR A 33 -2.46 3.98 18.55
N SER A 34 -1.46 4.48 17.79
CA SER A 34 -1.02 5.87 17.87
C SER A 34 -2.12 6.86 17.56
N ASP A 35 -2.97 6.53 16.58
CA ASP A 35 -4.01 7.43 16.11
C ASP A 35 -5.24 7.38 16.99
N TYR A 36 -5.35 6.34 17.83
CA TYR A 36 -6.47 6.09 18.73
C TYR A 36 -6.19 6.51 20.17
N CYS A 37 -5.02 7.08 20.45
CA CYS A 37 -4.72 7.57 21.79
C CYS A 37 -5.54 8.83 22.13
N TRP A 38 -5.78 9.03 23.43
CA TRP A 38 -6.56 10.17 23.94
C TRP A 38 -6.08 11.52 23.43
N GLY A 39 -4.76 11.75 23.41
CA GLY A 39 -4.21 13.03 22.94
C GLY A 39 -4.58 13.33 21.48
N VAL A 40 -4.53 12.32 20.60
CA VAL A 40 -4.91 12.47 19.19
C VAL A 40 -6.42 12.64 19.04
N GLN A 41 -7.23 11.86 19.77
CA GLN A 41 -8.69 11.96 19.70
C GLN A 41 -9.21 13.29 20.23
N LEU A 42 -8.60 13.79 21.32
CA LEU A 42 -8.87 15.09 21.89
C LEU A 42 -8.55 16.20 20.90
N MET A 43 -7.34 16.18 20.32
CA MET A 43 -6.94 17.18 19.33
C MET A 43 -7.86 17.18 18.12
N LYS A 44 -8.17 16.02 17.55
CA LYS A 44 -9.11 15.88 16.42
C LYS A 44 -10.50 16.42 16.76
N HIS A 45 -11.00 16.14 17.96
CA HIS A 45 -12.30 16.66 18.42
C HIS A 45 -12.28 18.18 18.55
N LEU A 46 -11.24 18.75 19.18
CA LEU A 46 -11.07 20.19 19.35
C LEU A 46 -10.94 20.90 17.99
N THR A 47 -10.10 20.40 17.08
CA THR A 47 -9.93 20.99 15.75
C THR A 47 -11.25 21.02 14.97
N MET A 48 -12.02 19.93 15.00
CA MET A 48 -13.34 19.88 14.37
C MET A 48 -14.29 20.94 14.98
N ARG A 49 -14.29 21.09 16.30
CA ARG A 49 -15.11 22.10 17.00
C ARG A 49 -14.71 23.53 16.64
N VAL A 50 -13.41 23.82 16.58
CA VAL A 50 -12.90 25.14 16.17
C VAL A 50 -13.38 25.50 14.76
N HIS A 51 -13.46 24.54 13.85
CA HIS A 51 -13.93 24.79 12.49
C HIS A 51 -15.46 24.96 12.37
N HIS A 52 -16.25 24.42 13.29
CA HIS A 52 -17.71 24.39 13.17
C HIS A 52 -18.45 25.29 14.15
N ARG A 53 -17.78 25.88 15.14
CA ARG A 53 -18.44 26.71 16.15
C ARG A 53 -18.45 28.18 15.74
N GLU A 54 -19.62 28.80 15.86
CA GLU A 54 -19.74 30.25 15.82
C GLU A 54 -19.12 30.82 17.10
N LEU A 55 -18.07 31.64 16.92
CA LEU A 55 -17.44 32.35 18.03
C LEU A 55 -18.37 33.48 18.49
N PRO A 56 -18.33 33.86 19.78
CA PRO A 56 -18.95 35.11 20.22
C PRO A 56 -18.43 36.29 19.38
N ALA A 57 -19.32 37.18 18.96
CA ALA A 57 -19.00 38.39 18.16
C ALA A 57 -17.78 39.17 18.70
N SER A 58 -17.63 39.21 20.03
CA SER A 58 -16.54 39.86 20.74
C SER A 58 -15.16 39.22 20.53
N LEU A 59 -15.10 37.94 20.16
CA LEU A 59 -13.84 37.19 19.99
C LEU A 59 -13.43 37.03 18.52
N HIS A 60 -14.31 37.34 17.55
CA HIS A 60 -13.99 37.31 16.12
C HIS A 60 -12.76 38.15 15.72
N PRO A 61 -12.56 39.38 16.26
CA PRO A 61 -11.39 40.19 15.91
C PRO A 61 -10.07 39.50 16.26
N LEU A 62 -10.04 38.65 17.29
CA LEU A 62 -8.84 37.95 17.74
C LEU A 62 -8.45 36.79 16.81
N CYS A 63 -9.43 36.11 16.22
CA CYS A 63 -9.18 35.04 15.27
C CYS A 63 -8.84 35.53 13.85
N GLY A 64 -9.16 36.79 13.54
CA GLY A 64 -8.85 37.44 12.26
C GLY A 64 -7.68 38.43 12.32
N ALA A 65 -7.12 38.71 13.50
CA ALA A 65 -6.00 39.63 13.65
C ALA A 65 -4.72 39.03 13.06
N SER A 66 -4.06 39.78 12.17
CA SER A 66 -2.76 39.39 11.61
C SER A 66 -1.69 39.49 12.69
N LEU A 67 -1.07 38.36 13.03
CA LEU A 67 0.06 38.26 13.97
C LEU A 67 1.33 38.98 13.48
N SER A 68 1.35 39.44 12.23
CA SER A 68 2.52 40.01 11.55
C SER A 68 2.31 41.43 11.02
N ALA A 69 1.17 42.06 11.28
CA ALA A 69 0.89 43.39 10.73
C ALA A 69 1.47 44.52 11.61
N SER A 70 2.70 44.93 11.29
CA SER A 70 3.16 46.32 11.48
C SER A 70 2.44 47.23 10.47
N GLY A 71 1.13 47.42 10.63
CA GLY A 71 0.28 48.29 9.80
C GLY A 71 0.00 49.64 10.46
N LYS A 72 -0.54 50.60 9.68
CA LYS A 72 -0.70 52.05 9.99
C LYS A 72 -1.51 52.43 11.27
N GLY A 73 -1.85 51.48 12.13
CA GLY A 73 -2.39 51.68 13.47
C GLY A 73 -1.36 51.68 14.60
N GLY A 74 -0.06 51.64 14.27
CA GLY A 74 1.02 51.61 15.27
C GLY A 74 1.06 50.28 16.05
N SER A 75 2.18 50.03 16.74
CA SER A 75 2.22 49.01 17.78
C SER A 75 1.34 49.52 18.93
N GLN A 76 0.03 49.28 18.88
CA GLN A 76 -0.74 49.35 20.11
C GLN A 76 -0.07 48.32 21.02
N ALA A 77 0.46 48.79 22.15
CA ALA A 77 0.81 47.90 23.23
C ALA A 77 -0.49 47.18 23.58
N LEU A 78 -0.69 45.99 23.01
CA LEU A 78 -1.68 45.06 23.51
C LEU A 78 -1.30 44.92 24.97
N ASP A 79 -2.16 45.40 25.87
CA ASP A 79 -1.97 45.14 27.28
C ASP A 79 -1.90 43.62 27.38
N GLY A 80 -0.71 43.10 27.70
CA GLY A 80 -0.48 41.66 27.74
C GLY A 80 -1.47 40.97 28.67
N LYS A 81 -1.98 41.69 29.68
CA LYS A 81 -3.04 41.19 30.58
C LYS A 81 -4.40 41.11 29.89
N GLU A 82 -4.75 42.09 29.07
CA GLU A 82 -6.01 42.10 28.32
C GLU A 82 -5.99 41.02 27.23
N LEU A 83 -4.88 40.87 26.51
CA LEU A 83 -4.71 39.80 25.53
C LEU A 83 -4.75 38.42 26.19
N ASP A 84 -4.05 38.21 27.31
CA ASP A 84 -4.09 36.95 28.04
C ASP A 84 -5.50 36.63 28.54
N ALA A 85 -6.22 37.61 29.08
CA ALA A 85 -7.61 37.44 29.51
C ALA A 85 -8.53 37.05 28.33
N GLN A 86 -8.33 37.66 27.15
CA GLN A 86 -9.10 37.34 25.95
C GLN A 86 -8.77 35.95 25.39
N ILE A 87 -7.50 35.53 25.39
CA ILE A 87 -7.08 34.17 25.02
C ILE A 87 -7.67 33.14 25.99
N GLN A 88 -7.60 33.43 27.29
CA GLN A 88 -8.18 32.54 28.30
C GLN A 88 -9.70 32.41 28.13
N GLU A 89 -10.41 33.49 27.80
CA GLU A 89 -11.84 33.42 27.52
C GLU A 89 -12.14 32.59 26.26
N LEU A 90 -11.36 32.75 25.19
CA LEU A 90 -11.48 31.94 23.97
C LEU A 90 -11.27 30.44 24.26
N VAL A 91 -10.20 30.12 25.00
CA VAL A 91 -9.90 28.74 25.42
C VAL A 91 -11.01 28.20 26.32
N ARG A 92 -11.50 29.00 27.28
CA ARG A 92 -12.60 28.63 28.17
C ARG A 92 -13.88 28.34 27.40
N VAL A 93 -14.22 29.16 26.42
CA VAL A 93 -15.35 28.92 25.52
C VAL A 93 -15.14 27.59 24.80
N TRP A 94 -14.00 27.36 24.13
CA TRP A 94 -13.76 26.10 23.42
C TRP A 94 -13.78 24.86 24.31
N LEU A 95 -13.27 24.96 25.54
CA LEU A 95 -13.24 23.84 26.48
C LEU A 95 -14.57 23.61 27.20
N SER A 96 -15.49 24.58 27.24
CA SER A 96 -16.74 24.47 28.03
C SER A 96 -17.68 23.35 27.55
N GLU A 97 -17.54 22.92 26.29
CA GLU A 97 -18.32 21.84 25.69
C GLU A 97 -17.48 20.57 25.48
N LEU A 98 -16.23 20.56 25.93
CA LEU A 98 -15.39 19.38 25.83
C LEU A 98 -15.86 18.35 26.88
N SER A 99 -16.50 17.29 26.41
CA SER A 99 -16.88 16.14 27.24
C SER A 99 -16.19 14.86 26.76
N VAL A 100 -15.96 13.93 27.69
CA VAL A 100 -15.44 12.60 27.38
C VAL A 100 -16.36 11.89 26.38
N ASP A 101 -17.67 11.92 26.64
CA ASP A 101 -18.68 11.31 25.78
C ASP A 101 -18.64 11.89 24.36
N GLY A 102 -18.51 13.21 24.21
CA GLY A 102 -18.41 13.84 22.90
C GLY A 102 -17.14 13.47 22.12
N VAL A 103 -16.03 13.22 22.82
CA VAL A 103 -14.80 12.71 22.19
C VAL A 103 -14.97 11.25 21.75
N LEU A 104 -15.62 10.43 22.58
CA LEU A 104 -15.91 9.02 22.28
C LEU A 104 -16.88 8.88 21.10
N GLU A 105 -18.00 9.58 21.11
CA GLU A 105 -18.97 9.59 19.99
C GLU A 105 -18.30 10.03 18.69
N ALA A 106 -17.49 11.10 18.74
CA ALA A 106 -16.75 11.56 17.57
C ALA A 106 -15.73 10.52 17.07
N PHE A 107 -15.12 9.76 17.99
CA PHE A 107 -14.22 8.66 17.64
C PHE A 107 -14.97 7.50 17.00
N GLU A 108 -16.08 7.04 17.59
CA GLU A 108 -16.93 5.97 17.06
C GLU A 108 -17.42 6.31 15.65
N HIS A 109 -17.89 7.54 15.44
CA HIS A 109 -18.31 7.99 14.12
C HIS A 109 -17.17 7.99 13.09
N ARG A 110 -15.94 8.34 13.50
CA ARG A 110 -14.75 8.23 12.63
C ARG A 110 -14.42 6.77 12.31
N MET A 111 -14.52 5.88 13.29
CA MET A 111 -14.26 4.45 13.11
C MET A 111 -15.28 3.81 12.16
N ALA A 112 -16.57 4.12 12.32
CA ALA A 112 -17.62 3.66 11.41
C ALA A 112 -17.32 4.04 9.95
N ARG A 113 -17.01 5.31 9.69
CA ARG A 113 -16.62 5.77 8.34
C ARG A 113 -15.36 5.10 7.80
N THR A 114 -14.39 4.83 8.67
CA THR A 114 -13.15 4.13 8.28
C THR A 114 -13.45 2.70 7.88
N ASN A 115 -14.25 1.99 8.67
CA ASN A 115 -14.66 0.62 8.40
C ASN A 115 -15.48 0.51 7.11
N GLU A 116 -16.41 1.44 6.88
CA GLU A 116 -17.16 1.54 5.62
C GLU A 116 -16.23 1.79 4.42
N GLY A 117 -15.22 2.65 4.58
CA GLY A 117 -14.18 2.88 3.58
C GLY A 117 -13.41 1.60 3.25
N GLN A 118 -12.97 0.88 4.29
CA GLN A 118 -12.25 -0.40 4.14
C GLN A 118 -13.12 -1.47 3.49
N ALA A 119 -14.39 -1.60 3.89
CA ALA A 119 -15.33 -2.55 3.31
C ALA A 119 -15.55 -2.30 1.81
N ARG A 120 -15.65 -1.04 1.39
CA ARG A 120 -15.74 -0.67 -0.03
C ARG A 120 -14.50 -1.08 -0.82
N ILE A 121 -13.31 -0.77 -0.30
CA ILE A 121 -12.05 -1.15 -0.95
C ILE A 121 -11.90 -2.67 -1.02
N PHE A 122 -12.24 -3.38 0.07
CA PHE A 122 -12.25 -4.83 0.10
C PHE A 122 -13.17 -5.41 -0.98
N ALA A 123 -14.41 -4.94 -1.06
CA ALA A 123 -15.37 -5.38 -2.08
C ALA A 123 -14.86 -5.10 -3.50
N GLN A 124 -14.20 -3.97 -3.71
CA GLN A 124 -13.60 -3.62 -4.99
C GLN A 124 -12.45 -4.59 -5.37
N ILE A 125 -11.55 -4.89 -4.43
CA ILE A 125 -10.40 -5.79 -4.66
C ILE A 125 -10.89 -7.23 -4.86
N MET A 126 -11.86 -7.69 -4.07
CA MET A 126 -12.41 -9.04 -4.17
C MET A 126 -13.36 -9.23 -5.34
N GLY A 127 -13.94 -8.15 -5.86
CA GLY A 127 -14.69 -8.15 -7.11
C GLY A 127 -13.80 -8.17 -8.35
N GLN A 128 -12.49 -7.97 -8.24
CA GLN A 128 -11.57 -8.13 -9.36
C GLN A 128 -11.26 -9.62 -9.55
N GLU A 129 -11.47 -10.12 -10.76
CA GLU A 129 -10.92 -11.42 -11.14
C GLU A 129 -9.40 -11.37 -10.98
N MET A 130 -8.87 -12.21 -10.07
CA MET A 130 -7.43 -12.33 -9.92
C MET A 130 -6.86 -12.77 -11.26
N ARG A 131 -5.95 -11.98 -11.81
CA ARG A 131 -5.24 -12.36 -13.03
C ARG A 131 -4.50 -13.68 -12.75
N PRO A 132 -4.41 -14.59 -13.74
CA PRO A 132 -3.65 -15.82 -13.60
C PRO A 132 -2.23 -15.50 -13.14
N ALA A 133 -1.82 -16.10 -12.02
CA ALA A 133 -0.47 -16.00 -11.49
C ALA A 133 0.33 -17.23 -11.90
N VAL A 134 1.59 -17.03 -12.27
CA VAL A 134 2.51 -18.14 -12.53
C VAL A 134 2.84 -18.81 -11.20
N THR A 135 2.65 -20.13 -11.13
CA THR A 135 3.08 -20.97 -10.00
C THR A 135 4.00 -22.07 -10.51
N GLU A 136 4.68 -22.78 -9.61
CA GLU A 136 5.51 -23.94 -9.99
C GLU A 136 4.70 -25.07 -10.64
N SER A 137 3.43 -25.22 -10.24
CA SER A 137 2.49 -26.18 -10.81
C SER A 137 1.87 -25.73 -12.15
N CYS A 138 2.26 -24.58 -12.69
CA CYS A 138 1.78 -24.16 -14.00
C CYS A 138 2.62 -24.76 -15.14
N ARG A 139 2.04 -24.75 -16.34
CA ARG A 139 2.79 -24.92 -17.59
C ARG A 139 2.82 -23.61 -18.36
N VAL A 140 3.94 -23.32 -19.01
CA VAL A 140 4.13 -22.12 -19.82
C VAL A 140 4.64 -22.48 -21.20
N ARG A 141 4.31 -21.66 -22.19
CA ARG A 141 4.95 -21.65 -23.51
C ARG A 141 5.01 -20.23 -24.05
N LEU A 142 5.84 -20.01 -25.06
CA LEU A 142 5.74 -18.82 -25.88
C LEU A 142 4.33 -18.69 -26.47
N MET A 143 3.82 -17.47 -26.50
CA MET A 143 2.55 -17.13 -27.13
C MET A 143 2.61 -17.44 -28.63
N TYR A 144 1.47 -17.82 -29.21
CA TYR A 144 1.41 -18.11 -30.64
C TYR A 144 1.92 -16.92 -31.46
N GLY A 145 2.78 -17.20 -32.46
CA GLY A 145 3.38 -16.17 -33.29
C GLY A 145 4.49 -15.36 -32.61
N VAL A 146 4.89 -15.64 -31.37
CA VAL A 146 6.05 -15.04 -30.72
C VAL A 146 7.28 -15.95 -30.86
N SER A 147 8.39 -15.39 -31.33
CA SER A 147 9.71 -16.00 -31.29
C SER A 147 10.59 -15.29 -30.27
N CYS A 148 11.55 -16.03 -29.71
CA CYS A 148 12.48 -15.54 -28.70
C CYS A 148 13.91 -15.74 -29.20
N TRP A 149 14.73 -14.71 -29.05
CA TRP A 149 16.17 -14.76 -29.29
C TRP A 149 16.90 -14.14 -28.10
N CYS A 150 17.88 -14.86 -27.58
CA CYS A 150 18.72 -14.43 -26.48
C CYS A 150 20.06 -15.17 -26.57
N GLU A 151 21.17 -14.44 -26.54
CA GLU A 151 22.50 -15.04 -26.53
C GLU A 151 22.82 -15.63 -25.15
N PRO A 152 23.70 -16.65 -25.06
CA PRO A 152 24.19 -17.15 -23.78
C PRO A 152 24.82 -16.02 -22.95
N ASP A 153 24.49 -15.94 -21.66
CA ASP A 153 25.01 -14.93 -20.72
C ASP A 153 24.74 -13.46 -21.12
N SER A 154 23.80 -13.24 -22.04
CA SER A 154 23.36 -11.91 -22.44
C SER A 154 22.54 -11.22 -21.35
N ASP A 155 22.59 -9.90 -21.36
CA ASP A 155 21.73 -9.00 -20.58
C ASP A 155 20.52 -8.51 -21.39
N LEU A 156 20.29 -9.06 -22.60
CA LEU A 156 19.21 -8.68 -23.48
C LEU A 156 18.46 -9.90 -24.03
N ALA A 157 17.14 -9.87 -23.93
CA ALA A 157 16.23 -10.79 -24.60
C ALA A 157 15.41 -10.05 -25.65
N ILE A 158 15.26 -10.65 -26.83
CA ILE A 158 14.48 -10.08 -27.93
C ILE A 158 13.33 -11.03 -28.26
N PHE A 159 12.11 -10.51 -28.16
CA PHE A 159 10.88 -11.21 -28.54
C PHE A 159 10.29 -10.56 -29.78
N SER A 160 10.00 -11.36 -30.80
CA SER A 160 9.45 -10.85 -32.06
C SER A 160 8.10 -11.48 -32.36
N ARG A 161 7.11 -10.67 -32.74
CA ARG A 161 5.79 -11.12 -33.20
C ARG A 161 5.79 -11.24 -34.72
N THR A 162 5.47 -12.44 -35.19
CA THR A 162 5.37 -12.77 -36.62
C THR A 162 4.26 -11.97 -37.29
N GLU A 163 3.15 -11.77 -36.56
CA GLU A 163 2.03 -10.93 -36.98
C GLU A 163 2.30 -9.49 -36.52
N GLY A 164 2.56 -8.59 -37.47
CA GLY A 164 2.74 -7.16 -37.21
C GLY A 164 4.19 -6.68 -37.04
N GLY A 165 5.18 -7.58 -37.04
CA GLY A 165 6.60 -7.23 -36.99
C GLY A 165 7.05 -6.51 -35.71
N GLN A 166 6.21 -6.54 -34.66
CA GLN A 166 6.49 -5.89 -33.39
C GLN A 166 7.64 -6.63 -32.67
N ARG A 167 8.61 -5.87 -32.19
CA ARG A 167 9.77 -6.37 -31.44
C ARG A 167 9.76 -5.78 -30.04
N LEU A 168 9.90 -6.65 -29.04
CA LEU A 168 10.08 -6.30 -27.64
C LEU A 168 11.52 -6.63 -27.26
N GLU A 169 12.27 -5.61 -26.87
CA GLU A 169 13.61 -5.76 -26.29
C GLU A 169 13.48 -5.61 -24.78
N MET A 170 13.90 -6.64 -24.05
CA MET A 170 13.75 -6.71 -22.61
C MET A 170 15.12 -6.88 -21.97
N PRO A 171 15.59 -5.91 -21.18
CA PRO A 171 16.76 -6.09 -20.33
C PRO A 171 16.51 -7.26 -19.36
N ILE A 172 17.48 -8.14 -19.23
CA ILE A 172 17.44 -9.30 -18.34
C ILE A 172 18.71 -9.38 -17.51
N THR A 173 18.64 -10.07 -16.38
CA THR A 173 19.85 -10.49 -15.67
C THR A 173 20.52 -11.63 -16.44
N ARG A 174 21.85 -11.72 -16.39
CA ARG A 174 22.58 -12.81 -17.06
C ARG A 174 22.14 -14.20 -16.61
N SER A 175 21.80 -14.35 -15.32
CA SER A 175 21.25 -15.59 -14.76
C SER A 175 19.89 -16.00 -15.35
N SER A 176 19.17 -15.08 -15.98
CA SER A 176 17.89 -15.34 -16.65
C SER A 176 18.06 -15.83 -18.09
N SER A 177 19.23 -15.64 -18.72
CA SER A 177 19.44 -15.93 -20.15
C SER A 177 19.19 -17.40 -20.49
N SER A 178 19.57 -18.33 -19.61
CA SER A 178 19.33 -19.77 -19.77
C SER A 178 17.84 -20.11 -19.78
N LEU A 179 17.06 -19.56 -18.85
CA LEU A 179 15.61 -19.71 -18.81
C LEU A 179 14.98 -19.17 -20.08
N ILE A 180 15.28 -17.92 -20.47
CA ILE A 180 14.71 -17.28 -21.66
C ILE A 180 14.97 -18.13 -22.92
N ARG A 181 16.20 -18.63 -23.09
CA ARG A 181 16.58 -19.48 -24.22
C ARG A 181 15.86 -20.83 -24.25
N SER A 182 15.46 -21.33 -23.08
CA SER A 182 14.75 -22.61 -22.97
C SER A 182 13.25 -22.52 -23.28
N LEU A 183 12.70 -21.31 -23.43
CA LEU A 183 11.29 -21.10 -23.73
C LEU A 183 10.99 -21.56 -25.15
N THR A 184 9.98 -22.42 -25.28
CA THR A 184 9.54 -22.95 -26.57
C THR A 184 8.05 -22.72 -26.81
N SER A 185 7.58 -23.05 -28.01
CA SER A 185 6.15 -23.07 -28.35
C SER A 185 5.38 -24.25 -27.73
N ARG A 186 6.08 -25.21 -27.12
CA ARG A 186 5.47 -26.37 -26.44
C ARG A 186 5.28 -26.07 -24.96
N PRO A 187 4.14 -26.44 -24.33
CA PRO A 187 3.95 -26.21 -22.90
C PRO A 187 4.95 -27.00 -22.05
N GLN A 188 5.74 -26.29 -21.26
CA GLN A 188 6.76 -26.80 -20.34
C GLN A 188 6.33 -26.50 -18.89
N TRP A 189 6.61 -27.39 -17.95
CA TRP A 189 6.38 -27.09 -16.53
C TRP A 189 7.32 -25.98 -16.08
N VAL A 190 6.81 -25.10 -15.20
CA VAL A 190 7.63 -24.03 -14.63
C VAL A 190 8.83 -24.60 -13.89
N THR A 191 8.67 -25.71 -13.17
CA THR A 191 9.76 -26.40 -12.44
C THR A 191 10.89 -26.91 -13.32
N ASP A 192 10.62 -27.22 -14.58
CA ASP A 192 11.58 -27.85 -15.50
C ASP A 192 12.44 -26.80 -16.22
N LEU A 193 12.10 -25.52 -16.09
CA LEU A 193 12.84 -24.44 -16.73
C LEU A 193 14.15 -24.17 -15.97
N PRO A 194 15.28 -24.04 -16.68
CA PRO A 194 16.60 -23.86 -16.11
C PRO A 194 16.72 -22.48 -15.46
N CYS A 195 16.73 -22.45 -14.13
CA CYS A 195 17.03 -21.29 -13.32
C CYS A 195 17.45 -21.78 -11.93
N SER A 196 18.52 -21.22 -11.38
CA SER A 196 19.02 -21.62 -10.06
C SER A 196 18.12 -21.15 -8.91
N ASP A 197 17.36 -20.08 -9.13
CA ASP A 197 16.47 -19.48 -8.14
C ASP A 197 15.01 -19.67 -8.58
N SER A 198 14.23 -20.41 -7.79
CA SER A 198 12.81 -20.69 -8.05
C SER A 198 11.94 -19.43 -8.00
N PHE A 199 12.27 -18.49 -7.12
CA PHE A 199 11.57 -17.21 -7.02
C PHE A 199 11.83 -16.36 -8.26
N GLN A 200 13.10 -16.22 -8.65
CA GLN A 200 13.49 -15.51 -9.88
C GLN A 200 12.76 -16.08 -11.11
N ARG A 201 12.68 -17.42 -11.22
CA ARG A 201 11.97 -18.12 -12.29
C ARG A 201 10.50 -17.73 -12.38
N ILE A 202 9.77 -17.74 -11.25
CA ILE A 202 8.36 -17.36 -11.21
C ILE A 202 8.19 -15.88 -11.56
N CYS A 203 8.99 -14.99 -10.97
CA CYS A 203 8.91 -13.55 -11.24
C CYS A 203 9.13 -13.23 -12.71
N LEU A 204 10.16 -13.82 -13.33
CA LEU A 204 10.46 -13.60 -14.74
C LEU A 204 9.31 -14.06 -15.64
N LEU A 205 8.78 -15.27 -15.40
CA LEU A 205 7.64 -15.78 -16.16
C LEU A 205 6.37 -14.95 -15.96
N GLN A 206 6.14 -14.42 -14.77
CA GLN A 206 5.03 -13.52 -14.48
C GLN A 206 5.14 -12.21 -15.28
N VAL A 207 6.35 -11.65 -15.39
CA VAL A 207 6.60 -10.46 -16.22
C VAL A 207 6.33 -10.78 -17.69
N LEU A 208 6.86 -11.90 -18.19
CA LEU A 208 6.63 -12.33 -19.57
C LEU A 208 5.15 -12.58 -19.87
N LEU A 209 4.39 -13.09 -18.90
CA LEU A 209 2.94 -13.29 -19.02
C LEU A 209 2.22 -11.94 -19.14
N GLN A 210 2.59 -10.96 -18.32
CA GLN A 210 2.02 -9.61 -18.37
C GLN A 210 2.34 -8.88 -19.69
N GLN A 211 3.50 -9.13 -20.29
CA GLN A 211 3.88 -8.60 -21.60
C GLN A 211 3.25 -9.36 -22.78
N GLY A 212 2.49 -10.42 -22.51
CA GLY A 212 1.92 -11.26 -23.57
C GLY A 212 2.99 -11.92 -24.43
N VAL A 213 4.11 -12.32 -23.81
CA VAL A 213 5.19 -13.08 -24.45
C VAL A 213 4.98 -14.57 -24.23
N VAL A 214 4.57 -14.96 -23.01
CA VAL A 214 4.22 -16.34 -22.68
C VAL A 214 2.73 -16.47 -22.42
N GLN A 215 2.22 -17.67 -22.67
CA GLN A 215 0.87 -18.08 -22.32
C GLN A 215 0.94 -19.05 -21.15
N LEU A 216 0.09 -18.81 -20.14
CA LEU A 216 -0.05 -19.66 -18.97
C LEU A 216 -1.10 -20.75 -19.19
N PHE A 217 -0.76 -21.95 -18.78
CA PHE A 217 -1.65 -23.10 -18.65
C PHE A 217 -1.70 -23.41 -17.16
N LEU A 218 -2.73 -22.89 -16.51
CA LEU A 218 -3.17 -23.40 -15.22
C LEU A 218 -3.50 -24.88 -15.42
N VAL A 219 -3.19 -25.75 -14.47
CA VAL A 219 -3.40 -27.21 -14.53
C VAL A 219 -4.62 -27.57 -15.40
N GLY A 220 -4.38 -28.42 -16.41
CA GLY A 220 -5.32 -28.66 -17.49
C GLY A 220 -6.65 -29.28 -17.06
N PRO A 221 -7.66 -29.27 -17.94
CA PRO A 221 -8.99 -29.90 -17.75
C PRO A 221 -8.98 -31.43 -17.50
N ASP A 222 -7.81 -32.08 -17.44
CA ASP A 222 -7.69 -33.53 -17.29
C ASP A 222 -7.92 -34.06 -15.85
N GLU A 223 -8.34 -33.21 -14.91
CA GLU A 223 -8.85 -33.65 -13.59
C GLU A 223 -10.38 -33.69 -13.48
N ARG A 224 -11.14 -33.38 -14.55
CA ARG A 224 -12.60 -33.66 -14.61
C ARG A 224 -13.13 -33.94 -16.02
N LEU A 225 -12.66 -35.00 -16.67
CA LEU A 225 -13.40 -35.71 -17.73
C LEU A 225 -12.97 -37.19 -17.77
N LEU A 226 -13.15 -37.89 -16.65
CA LEU A 226 -13.31 -39.35 -16.62
C LEU A 226 -14.75 -39.62 -16.18
N ASP A 227 -15.69 -39.39 -17.10
CA ASP A 227 -16.99 -40.04 -17.20
C ASP A 227 -17.22 -40.35 -18.69
#